data_AF-A0A954NK62-F1
#
_entry.id   AF-A0A954NK62-F1
#
_cell.length_a   1.000
_cell.length_b   1.000
_cell.length_c   1.000
_cell.angle_alpha   90.00
_cell.angle_beta   90.00
_cell.angle_gamma   90.00
#
_symmetry.space_group_name_H-M   'P 1'
#
loop_
_entity.id
_entity.type
_entity.pdbx_description
1 polymer ?
#
loop_
_entity_poly.entity_id
_entity_poly.type
_entity_poly.pdbx_seq_one_letter_code
_entity_poly.pdbx_strand_id
1 'polypeptide(L)'
;GLVGGFATGKLDWQVISEAPKSLLYRAQYWQATLPMIGDHPWIGVGPGSYQDRYRQYQAVEASETVADPHNAWVEATAVSGIPAGLALLVVTLLALRLALPRRSVTGADASEHRATLPQSQRDGWTFFPNPWAAMICVVGGLLAATVLGTANMIYLGFDPDFVGWLLAAVPAVLVALGAWASHADGWLDRDNEGVLFRRAAGGAVASMALALLVTGGYGFWGVAQWMWGLLGITVTLANGPTTTHSTPSTAPSTEPKERPWPFFAWGVSMVTVVIGLGWVVRPTVETWTQLRRVERRMPRDMASVESGLLQWARQHPLSEEPWERLAEIAHAKWQQSDGRDEDREAFGDMVARANQLRPESAAICERWGFAYLAAWDRRHDARDIEAALKWFERMVELAPNDAYLRAQLARTYALSGRNDRAAAEAERALELDRFNPHADRALKVQLLMTPNGPDLETAEQRMLEIRSKVQAGTPNPPG
;
A
#
# COMPACT_ATOMS: atom_id res chain seq x y z
N GLY A 1 -23.64 3.42 -18.07
CA GLY A 1 -22.62 4.15 -17.31
C GLY A 1 -22.54 5.60 -17.76
N LEU A 2 -21.75 5.89 -18.80
CA LEU A 2 -21.45 7.25 -19.27
C LEU A 2 -22.69 8.08 -19.66
N VAL A 3 -23.66 7.50 -20.38
CA VAL A 3 -24.88 8.21 -20.81
C VAL A 3 -25.79 8.59 -19.63
N GLY A 4 -25.83 7.76 -18.57
CA GLY A 4 -26.61 8.04 -17.35
C GLY A 4 -25.97 9.09 -16.44
N GLY A 5 -24.63 9.23 -16.48
CA GLY A 5 -23.89 10.28 -15.77
C GLY A 5 -24.14 11.67 -16.34
N PHE A 6 -24.19 11.79 -17.68
CA PHE A 6 -24.56 13.04 -18.36
C PHE A 6 -26.01 13.45 -18.10
N ALA A 7 -26.93 12.49 -18.02
CA ALA A 7 -28.35 12.76 -17.80
C ALA A 7 -28.67 13.21 -16.36
N THR A 8 -27.80 12.93 -15.38
CA THR A 8 -28.05 13.21 -13.96
C THR A 8 -27.33 14.45 -13.42
N GLY A 9 -26.52 15.11 -14.26
CA GLY A 9 -25.71 16.28 -13.84
C GLY A 9 -24.63 15.95 -12.79
N LYS A 10 -24.39 14.67 -12.50
CA LYS A 10 -23.42 14.20 -11.49
C LYS A 10 -22.02 13.95 -12.06
N LEU A 11 -21.85 14.13 -13.37
CA LEU A 11 -20.53 14.09 -13.99
C LEU A 11 -19.90 15.47 -13.81
N ASP A 12 -19.08 15.59 -12.77
CA ASP A 12 -18.42 16.83 -12.42
C ASP A 12 -17.43 17.21 -13.55
N TRP A 13 -17.72 18.32 -14.23
CA TRP A 13 -16.87 18.85 -15.31
C TRP A 13 -15.44 19.10 -14.81
N GLN A 14 -15.30 19.42 -13.52
CA GLN A 14 -14.02 19.61 -12.86
C GLN A 14 -13.18 18.31 -12.86
N VAL A 15 -13.82 17.14 -12.66
CA VAL A 15 -13.15 15.83 -12.72
C VAL A 15 -12.67 15.51 -14.14
N ILE A 16 -13.45 15.86 -15.17
CA ILE A 16 -13.04 15.66 -16.57
C ILE A 16 -11.89 16.61 -16.95
N SER A 17 -11.92 17.86 -16.49
CA SER A 17 -10.86 18.83 -16.78
C SER A 17 -9.56 18.57 -16.01
N GLU A 18 -9.65 17.97 -14.83
CA GLU A 18 -8.48 17.63 -13.98
C GLU A 18 -7.91 16.23 -14.27
N ALA A 19 -8.65 15.35 -14.95
CA ALA A 19 -8.20 14.01 -15.31
C ALA A 19 -6.84 13.97 -16.06
N PRO A 20 -6.54 14.86 -17.02
CA PRO A 20 -5.22 14.89 -17.67
C PRO A 20 -4.09 15.21 -16.70
N LYS A 21 -4.31 16.12 -15.72
CA LYS A 21 -3.29 16.45 -14.71
C LYS A 21 -3.01 15.24 -13.81
N SER A 22 -4.06 14.51 -13.43
CA SER A 22 -3.91 13.28 -12.64
C SER A 22 -3.08 12.21 -13.35
N LEU A 23 -3.25 12.06 -14.68
CA LEU A 23 -2.47 11.13 -15.49
C LEU A 23 -1.02 11.59 -15.66
N LEU A 24 -0.78 12.89 -15.78
CA LEU A 24 0.57 13.46 -15.83
C LEU A 24 1.34 13.17 -14.53
N TYR A 25 0.71 13.39 -13.37
CA TYR A 25 1.36 13.07 -12.08
C TYR A 25 1.68 11.58 -11.94
N ARG A 26 0.78 10.69 -12.37
CA ARG A 26 1.04 9.24 -12.39
C ARG A 26 2.22 8.86 -13.29
N ALA A 27 2.36 9.53 -14.43
CA ALA A 27 3.52 9.31 -15.29
C ALA A 27 4.82 9.70 -14.58
N GLN A 28 4.83 10.78 -13.79
CA GLN A 28 5.98 11.14 -12.95
C GLN A 28 6.26 10.07 -11.88
N TYR A 29 5.22 9.51 -11.25
CA TYR A 29 5.39 8.44 -10.27
C TYR A 29 6.09 7.25 -10.90
N TRP A 30 5.65 6.85 -12.09
CA TRP A 30 6.24 5.72 -12.81
C TRP A 30 7.67 6.03 -13.27
N GLN A 31 7.95 7.23 -13.75
CA GLN A 31 9.29 7.66 -14.13
C GLN A 31 10.27 7.58 -12.95
N ALA A 32 9.85 8.00 -11.75
CA ALA A 32 10.64 7.86 -10.53
C ALA A 32 10.72 6.40 -10.03
N THR A 33 9.73 5.56 -10.34
CA THR A 33 9.73 4.15 -9.91
C THR A 33 10.63 3.26 -10.75
N LEU A 34 10.81 3.57 -12.04
CA LEU A 34 11.66 2.76 -12.94
C LEU A 34 13.11 2.60 -12.45
N PRO A 35 13.84 3.66 -12.05
CA PRO A 35 15.18 3.49 -11.48
C PRO A 35 15.16 2.71 -10.17
N MET A 36 14.14 2.90 -9.32
CA MET A 36 13.96 2.09 -8.10
C MET A 36 13.85 0.59 -8.40
N ILE A 37 13.11 0.21 -9.46
CA ILE A 37 13.04 -1.18 -9.93
C ILE A 37 14.42 -1.66 -10.42
N GLY A 38 15.16 -0.78 -11.11
CA GLY A 38 16.52 -1.06 -11.58
C GLY A 38 17.51 -1.35 -10.44
N ASP A 39 17.39 -0.62 -9.33
CA ASP A 39 18.24 -0.78 -8.15
C ASP A 39 17.83 -1.98 -7.26
N HIS A 40 16.55 -2.39 -7.33
CA HIS A 40 15.99 -3.48 -6.54
C HIS A 40 15.24 -4.56 -7.37
N PRO A 41 15.85 -5.18 -8.39
CA PRO A 41 15.12 -5.95 -9.41
C PRO A 41 14.56 -7.28 -8.92
N TRP A 42 15.16 -7.91 -7.91
CA TRP A 42 14.84 -9.30 -7.54
C TRP A 42 13.76 -9.43 -6.48
N ILE A 43 13.89 -8.64 -5.42
CA ILE A 43 13.03 -8.71 -4.23
C ILE A 43 12.26 -7.41 -3.99
N GLY A 44 12.52 -6.38 -4.81
CA GLY A 44 11.94 -5.06 -4.63
C GLY A 44 12.43 -4.37 -3.36
N VAL A 45 11.76 -3.28 -3.01
CA VAL A 45 12.03 -2.50 -1.81
C VAL A 45 11.33 -3.02 -0.55
N GLY A 46 10.47 -4.02 -0.70
CA GLY A 46 9.70 -4.61 0.40
C GLY A 46 8.35 -3.90 0.66
N PRO A 47 7.32 -4.63 1.11
CA PRO A 47 6.02 -4.07 1.46
C PRO A 47 6.13 -2.93 2.49
N GLY A 48 5.36 -1.87 2.32
CA GLY A 48 5.32 -0.72 3.24
C GLY A 48 6.53 0.23 3.16
N SER A 49 7.56 -0.11 2.39
CA SER A 49 8.80 0.70 2.27
C SER A 49 8.83 1.60 1.03
N TYR A 50 7.82 1.51 0.16
CA TYR A 50 7.80 2.25 -1.10
C TYR A 50 7.89 3.77 -0.91
N GLN A 51 7.12 4.35 0.01
CA GLN A 51 7.10 5.80 0.24
C GLN A 51 8.48 6.34 0.68
N ASP A 52 9.16 5.60 1.56
CA ASP A 52 10.49 5.96 2.09
C ASP A 52 11.52 5.97 0.95
N ARG A 53 11.48 4.94 0.09
CA ARG A 53 12.37 4.81 -1.07
C ARG A 53 12.07 5.80 -2.17
N TYR A 54 10.79 6.09 -2.40
CA TYR A 54 10.33 6.96 -3.48
C TYR A 54 10.97 8.34 -3.41
N ARG A 55 11.20 8.87 -2.21
CA ARG A 55 11.86 10.18 -2.00
C ARG A 55 13.25 10.29 -2.62
N GLN A 56 13.99 9.18 -2.72
CA GLN A 56 15.33 9.15 -3.34
C GLN A 56 15.27 9.36 -4.86
N TYR A 57 14.19 8.89 -5.49
CA TYR A 57 14.01 8.93 -6.94
C TYR A 57 13.04 10.01 -7.40
N GLN A 58 12.41 10.71 -6.45
CA GLN A 58 11.42 11.74 -6.70
C GLN A 58 12.03 12.87 -7.55
N ALA A 59 11.38 13.20 -8.66
CA ALA A 59 11.76 14.34 -9.49
C ALA A 59 11.54 15.67 -8.76
N VAL A 60 12.28 16.70 -9.15
CA VAL A 60 12.15 18.05 -8.57
C VAL A 60 10.75 18.61 -8.82
N GLU A 61 10.16 18.24 -9.95
CA GLU A 61 8.83 18.65 -10.40
C GLU A 61 7.70 17.79 -9.83
N ALA A 62 7.98 16.88 -8.90
CA ALA A 62 6.95 16.01 -8.32
C ALA A 62 6.04 16.80 -7.35
N SER A 63 4.73 16.69 -7.54
CA SER A 63 3.73 17.36 -6.68
C SER A 63 3.72 16.81 -5.26
N GLU A 64 3.87 15.50 -5.09
CA GLU A 64 3.67 14.84 -3.81
C GLU A 64 4.61 13.64 -3.59
N THR A 65 4.71 13.23 -2.34
CA THR A 65 5.43 12.02 -1.92
C THR A 65 4.44 10.87 -1.76
N VAL A 66 4.31 10.06 -2.80
CA VAL A 66 3.30 9.00 -2.87
C VAL A 66 3.69 7.72 -2.13
N ALA A 67 2.69 7.04 -1.56
CA ALA A 67 2.86 5.76 -0.89
C ALA A 67 2.79 4.54 -1.83
N ASP A 68 2.24 4.71 -3.03
CA ASP A 68 2.20 3.71 -4.08
C ASP A 68 2.18 4.38 -5.48
N PRO A 69 2.60 3.68 -6.56
CA PRO A 69 2.64 4.25 -7.91
C PRO A 69 1.26 4.29 -8.60
N HIS A 70 0.18 3.92 -7.91
CA HIS A 70 -1.18 3.82 -8.47
C HIS A 70 -1.29 2.98 -9.75
N ASN A 71 -0.48 1.91 -9.81
CA ASN A 71 -0.52 0.89 -10.84
C ASN A 71 0.00 -0.41 -10.23
N ALA A 72 -0.88 -1.41 -10.11
CA ALA A 72 -0.57 -2.64 -9.38
C ALA A 72 0.61 -3.44 -9.94
N TRP A 73 0.93 -3.34 -11.24
CA TRP A 73 2.10 -4.02 -11.81
C TRP A 73 3.39 -3.27 -11.51
N VAL A 74 3.37 -1.94 -11.63
CA VAL A 74 4.51 -1.11 -11.24
C VAL A 74 4.78 -1.28 -9.75
N GLU A 75 3.72 -1.26 -8.93
CA GLU A 75 3.78 -1.50 -7.49
C GLU A 75 4.32 -2.91 -7.18
N ALA A 76 3.75 -3.97 -7.75
CA ALA A 76 4.21 -5.34 -7.50
C ALA A 76 5.68 -5.53 -7.90
N THR A 77 6.11 -4.89 -8.99
CA THR A 77 7.50 -4.94 -9.47
C THR A 77 8.45 -4.17 -8.54
N ALA A 78 8.07 -2.96 -8.12
CA ALA A 78 8.89 -2.13 -7.24
C ALA A 78 8.97 -2.70 -5.82
N VAL A 79 7.84 -3.19 -5.28
CA VAL A 79 7.72 -3.65 -3.90
C VAL A 79 8.20 -5.09 -3.73
N SER A 80 7.88 -5.97 -4.69
CA SER A 80 8.14 -7.42 -4.58
C SER A 80 9.13 -7.95 -5.61
N GLY A 81 9.68 -7.09 -6.47
CA GLY A 81 10.63 -7.44 -7.52
C GLY A 81 9.98 -7.84 -8.85
N ILE A 82 10.80 -7.84 -9.90
CA ILE A 82 10.44 -8.23 -11.26
C ILE A 82 9.81 -9.62 -11.33
N PRO A 83 10.32 -10.66 -10.62
CA PRO A 83 9.67 -11.98 -10.64
C PRO A 83 8.21 -11.93 -10.18
N ALA A 84 7.90 -11.17 -9.14
CA ALA A 84 6.53 -11.02 -8.63
C ALA A 84 5.64 -10.23 -9.59
N GLY A 85 6.17 -9.12 -10.15
CA GLY A 85 5.46 -8.35 -11.18
C GLY A 85 5.12 -9.18 -12.42
N LEU A 86 6.07 -9.98 -12.92
CA LEU A 86 5.86 -10.92 -14.03
C LEU A 86 4.84 -12.00 -13.69
N ALA A 87 4.90 -12.58 -12.48
CA ALA A 87 3.94 -13.57 -12.04
C ALA A 87 2.51 -13.00 -12.01
N LEU A 88 2.35 -11.78 -11.48
CA LEU A 88 1.08 -11.07 -11.48
C LEU A 88 0.58 -10.83 -12.91
N LEU A 89 1.44 -10.37 -13.82
CA LEU A 89 1.11 -10.16 -15.22
C LEU A 89 0.65 -11.46 -15.90
N VAL A 90 1.40 -12.56 -15.74
CA VAL A 90 1.06 -13.86 -16.33
C VAL A 90 -0.29 -14.35 -15.82
N VAL A 91 -0.54 -14.23 -14.53
CA VAL A 91 -1.81 -14.59 -13.91
C VAL A 91 -2.96 -13.76 -14.49
N THR A 92 -2.79 -12.44 -14.60
CA THR A 92 -3.82 -11.58 -15.17
C THR A 92 -4.10 -11.92 -16.63
N LEU A 93 -3.06 -12.14 -17.45
CA LEU A 93 -3.21 -12.52 -18.86
C LEU A 93 -3.89 -13.88 -19.02
N LEU A 94 -3.57 -14.84 -18.15
CA LEU A 94 -4.25 -16.13 -18.15
C LEU A 94 -5.73 -15.97 -17.81
N ALA A 95 -6.06 -15.16 -16.81
CA ALA A 95 -7.45 -14.89 -16.43
C ALA A 95 -8.24 -14.23 -17.57
N LEU A 96 -7.64 -13.23 -18.23
CA LEU A 96 -8.22 -12.57 -19.39
C LEU A 96 -8.45 -13.56 -20.54
N ARG A 97 -7.47 -14.44 -20.81
CA ARG A 97 -7.61 -15.50 -21.82
C ARG A 97 -8.75 -16.46 -21.49
N LEU A 98 -8.91 -16.83 -20.22
CA LEU A 98 -9.99 -17.73 -19.78
C LEU A 98 -11.37 -17.05 -19.82
N ALA A 99 -11.42 -15.72 -19.72
CA ALA A 99 -12.63 -14.92 -19.85
C ALA A 99 -13.10 -14.77 -21.32
N LEU A 100 -12.18 -14.82 -22.29
CA LEU A 100 -12.50 -14.66 -23.70
C LEU A 100 -13.24 -15.91 -24.27
N PRO A 101 -14.25 -15.72 -25.14
CA PRO A 101 -15.00 -16.82 -25.72
C PRO A 101 -14.11 -17.72 -26.60
N ARG A 102 -14.13 -19.03 -26.36
CA ARG A 102 -13.61 -20.01 -27.32
C ARG A 102 -14.56 -20.04 -28.52
N ARG A 103 -14.05 -19.93 -29.75
CA ARG A 103 -14.84 -20.17 -30.97
C ARG A 103 -15.44 -21.57 -30.88
N SER A 104 -16.76 -21.67 -30.75
CA SER A 104 -17.47 -22.94 -30.86
C SER A 104 -17.45 -23.37 -32.33
N VAL A 105 -17.02 -24.60 -32.57
CA VAL A 105 -17.23 -25.27 -33.86
C VAL A 105 -18.73 -25.60 -33.93
N THR A 106 -19.42 -24.87 -34.82
CA THR A 106 -20.75 -25.10 -35.42
C THR A 106 -21.75 -25.99 -34.65
N GLY A 107 -22.77 -25.34 -34.06
CA GLY A 107 -23.86 -25.96 -33.30
C GLY A 107 -25.01 -26.57 -34.10
N ALA A 108 -24.74 -27.16 -35.28
CA ALA A 108 -25.77 -27.84 -36.07
C ALA A 108 -25.89 -29.34 -35.76
N ASP A 109 -24.77 -30.03 -35.49
CA ASP A 109 -24.76 -31.49 -35.28
C ASP A 109 -24.99 -31.92 -33.82
N ALA A 110 -24.96 -30.98 -32.87
CA ALA A 110 -25.03 -31.27 -31.43
C ALA A 110 -26.46 -31.45 -30.88
N SER A 111 -27.48 -30.94 -31.58
CA SER A 111 -28.89 -30.97 -31.15
C SER A 111 -29.55 -32.33 -31.41
N GLU A 112 -29.25 -32.98 -32.53
CA GLU A 112 -29.84 -34.27 -32.91
C GLU A 112 -29.32 -35.46 -32.08
N HIS A 113 -28.04 -35.44 -31.68
CA HIS A 113 -27.41 -36.54 -30.94
C HIS A 113 -27.66 -36.53 -29.42
N ARG A 114 -28.30 -35.48 -28.89
CA ARG A 114 -28.46 -35.23 -27.44
C ARG A 114 -29.82 -35.68 -26.87
N ALA A 115 -30.80 -35.91 -27.74
CA ALA A 115 -32.11 -36.46 -27.37
C ALA A 115 -32.03 -37.91 -26.88
N THR A 116 -30.94 -38.62 -27.19
CA THR A 116 -30.78 -40.07 -26.99
C THR A 116 -29.91 -40.47 -25.79
N LEU A 117 -29.34 -39.52 -25.03
CA LEU A 117 -28.49 -39.84 -23.89
C LEU A 117 -29.29 -40.08 -22.59
N PRO A 118 -28.94 -41.11 -21.78
CA PRO A 118 -29.57 -41.36 -20.49
C PRO A 118 -29.32 -40.24 -19.47
N GLN A 119 -30.31 -39.98 -18.63
CA GLN A 119 -30.38 -38.83 -17.72
C GLN A 119 -29.20 -38.72 -16.75
N SER A 120 -28.61 -39.85 -16.33
CA SER A 120 -27.42 -39.91 -15.47
C SER A 120 -26.14 -39.41 -16.12
N GLN A 121 -26.07 -39.34 -17.46
CA GLN A 121 -24.94 -38.73 -18.19
C GLN A 121 -25.19 -37.25 -18.51
N ARG A 122 -26.42 -36.75 -18.32
CA ARG A 122 -26.74 -35.32 -18.39
C ARG A 122 -26.32 -34.60 -17.10
N ASP A 123 -26.35 -35.31 -15.98
CA ASP A 123 -25.90 -34.82 -14.68
C ASP A 123 -24.38 -34.98 -14.53
N GLY A 124 -23.61 -34.18 -15.26
CA GLY A 124 -22.16 -34.06 -15.04
C GLY A 124 -21.87 -33.52 -13.64
N TRP A 125 -20.70 -33.88 -13.07
CA TRP A 125 -20.24 -33.40 -11.76
C TRP A 125 -20.38 -31.87 -11.61
N THR A 126 -21.38 -31.43 -10.86
CA THR A 126 -21.52 -30.05 -10.42
C THR A 126 -20.80 -29.91 -9.08
N PHE A 127 -19.83 -28.99 -9.00
CA PHE A 127 -19.02 -28.74 -7.80
C PHE A 127 -19.88 -28.38 -6.56
N PHE A 128 -21.13 -27.98 -6.78
CA PHE A 128 -22.19 -27.96 -5.79
C PHE A 128 -23.40 -28.73 -6.35
N PRO A 129 -23.74 -29.91 -5.81
CA PRO A 129 -24.92 -30.66 -6.23
C PRO A 129 -26.23 -29.92 -5.91
N ASN A 130 -26.14 -28.87 -5.10
CA ASN A 130 -27.24 -28.01 -4.72
C ASN A 130 -26.91 -26.53 -5.01
N PRO A 131 -27.64 -25.83 -5.90
CA PRO A 131 -27.45 -24.39 -6.16
C PRO A 131 -27.61 -23.53 -4.90
N TRP A 132 -28.36 -24.01 -3.89
CA TRP A 132 -28.46 -23.37 -2.59
C TRP A 132 -27.12 -23.36 -1.83
N ALA A 133 -26.28 -24.40 -1.95
CA ALA A 133 -24.98 -24.46 -1.28
C ALA A 133 -23.96 -23.47 -1.88
N ALA A 134 -23.94 -23.34 -3.21
CA ALA A 134 -23.12 -22.33 -3.89
C ALA A 134 -23.56 -20.90 -3.53
N MET A 135 -24.87 -20.66 -3.47
CA MET A 135 -25.44 -19.36 -3.05
C MET A 135 -25.11 -19.04 -1.60
N ILE A 136 -25.23 -20.01 -0.69
CA ILE A 136 -24.85 -19.86 0.72
C ILE A 136 -23.35 -19.54 0.85
N CYS A 137 -22.49 -20.14 0.03
CA CYS A 137 -21.06 -19.82 0.03
C CYS A 137 -20.76 -18.42 -0.54
N VAL A 138 -21.44 -17.98 -1.61
CA VAL A 138 -21.23 -16.65 -2.20
C VAL A 138 -21.80 -15.55 -1.32
N VAL A 139 -23.05 -15.70 -0.86
CA VAL A 139 -23.72 -14.75 0.04
C VAL A 139 -23.05 -14.77 1.41
N GLY A 140 -22.72 -15.95 1.93
CA GLY A 140 -21.96 -16.09 3.18
C GLY A 140 -20.55 -15.51 3.08
N GLY A 141 -19.88 -15.66 1.94
CA GLY A 141 -18.58 -15.03 1.65
C GLY A 141 -18.67 -13.51 1.56
N LEU A 142 -19.69 -12.96 0.89
CA LEU A 142 -19.95 -11.53 0.80
C LEU A 142 -20.31 -10.92 2.16
N LEU A 143 -21.17 -11.59 2.94
CA LEU A 143 -21.51 -11.19 4.31
C LEU A 143 -20.30 -11.28 5.22
N ALA A 144 -19.53 -12.37 5.18
CA ALA A 144 -18.31 -12.52 5.97
C ALA A 144 -17.27 -11.45 5.61
N ALA A 145 -17.06 -11.17 4.32
CA ALA A 145 -16.14 -10.12 3.88
C ALA A 145 -16.61 -8.72 4.32
N THR A 146 -17.92 -8.45 4.28
CA THR A 146 -18.50 -7.18 4.75
C THR A 146 -18.36 -7.03 6.26
N VAL A 147 -18.68 -8.08 7.02
CA VAL A 147 -18.56 -8.09 8.49
C VAL A 147 -17.10 -8.02 8.93
N LEU A 148 -16.21 -8.80 8.33
CA LEU A 148 -14.78 -8.77 8.64
C LEU A 148 -14.13 -7.46 8.21
N GLY A 149 -14.51 -6.91 7.04
CA GLY A 149 -14.05 -5.61 6.58
C GLY A 149 -14.49 -4.47 7.50
N THR A 150 -15.75 -4.50 7.95
CA THR A 150 -16.30 -3.51 8.89
C THR A 150 -15.67 -3.65 10.28
N ALA A 151 -15.53 -4.88 10.78
CA ALA A 151 -14.85 -5.16 12.05
C ALA A 151 -13.39 -4.71 12.00
N ASN A 152 -12.71 -4.90 10.86
CA ASN A 152 -11.36 -4.40 10.63
C ASN A 152 -11.33 -2.87 10.65
N MET A 153 -12.24 -2.16 9.99
CA MET A 153 -12.28 -0.69 10.02
C MET A 153 -12.54 -0.12 11.42
N ILE A 154 -13.51 -0.68 12.15
CA ILE A 154 -13.80 -0.32 13.56
C ILE A 154 -12.58 -0.60 14.45
N TYR A 155 -11.90 -1.73 14.22
CA TYR A 155 -10.68 -2.10 14.92
C TYR A 155 -9.50 -1.20 14.56
N LEU A 156 -9.45 -0.67 13.34
CA LEU A 156 -8.44 0.28 12.88
C LEU A 156 -8.76 1.74 13.27
N GLY A 157 -9.92 2.01 13.88
CA GLY A 157 -10.31 3.34 14.35
C GLY A 157 -10.80 4.29 13.24
N PHE A 158 -11.06 3.76 12.04
CA PHE A 158 -11.74 4.52 10.98
C PHE A 158 -13.24 4.52 11.26
N ASP A 159 -13.89 5.66 11.05
CA ASP A 159 -15.36 5.71 11.00
C ASP A 159 -15.81 4.84 9.81
N PRO A 160 -16.46 3.70 10.06
CA PRO A 160 -16.91 2.86 8.96
C PRO A 160 -17.99 3.65 8.22
N ASP A 161 -17.74 3.99 6.95
CA ASP A 161 -18.81 4.43 6.05
C ASP A 161 -19.69 3.21 5.71
N PHE A 162 -20.41 2.78 6.75
CA PHE A 162 -21.25 1.60 6.80
C PHE A 162 -22.32 1.69 5.71
N VAL A 163 -22.79 2.91 5.44
CA VAL A 163 -23.76 3.22 4.39
C VAL A 163 -23.13 2.98 3.01
N GLY A 164 -21.90 3.45 2.76
CA GLY A 164 -21.19 3.21 1.49
C GLY A 164 -20.98 1.71 1.18
N TRP A 165 -20.55 0.93 2.18
CA TRP A 165 -20.37 -0.53 2.02
C TRP A 165 -21.69 -1.29 1.85
N LEU A 166 -22.71 -0.95 2.62
CA LEU A 166 -24.05 -1.54 2.49
C LEU A 166 -24.64 -1.20 1.10
N LEU A 167 -24.46 0.03 0.63
CA LEU A 167 -24.90 0.48 -0.70
C LEU A 167 -24.10 -0.13 -1.85
N ALA A 168 -22.88 -0.64 -1.63
CA ALA A 168 -22.13 -1.40 -2.64
C ALA A 168 -22.46 -2.90 -2.61
N ALA A 169 -22.66 -3.46 -1.40
CA ALA A 169 -22.99 -4.87 -1.21
C ALA A 169 -24.44 -5.20 -1.63
N VAL A 170 -25.40 -4.30 -1.38
CA VAL A 170 -26.82 -4.52 -1.73
C VAL A 170 -27.03 -4.68 -3.24
N PRO A 171 -26.50 -3.81 -4.13
CA PRO A 171 -26.58 -4.02 -5.57
C PRO A 171 -25.89 -5.29 -6.04
N ALA A 172 -24.72 -5.65 -5.47
CA ALA A 172 -24.03 -6.90 -5.81
C ALA A 172 -24.85 -8.14 -5.42
N VAL A 173 -25.48 -8.11 -4.23
CA VAL A 173 -26.40 -9.14 -3.76
C VAL A 173 -27.68 -9.18 -4.61
N LEU A 174 -28.24 -8.03 -4.99
CA LEU A 174 -29.42 -7.96 -5.86
C LEU A 174 -29.13 -8.43 -7.29
N VAL A 175 -27.94 -8.15 -7.83
CA VAL A 175 -27.49 -8.69 -9.13
C VAL A 175 -27.28 -10.19 -9.03
N ALA A 176 -26.69 -10.69 -7.94
CA ALA A 176 -26.57 -12.13 -7.69
C ALA A 176 -27.94 -12.81 -7.54
N LEU A 177 -28.89 -12.18 -6.84
CA LEU A 177 -30.26 -12.65 -6.69
C LEU A 177 -31.06 -12.56 -7.99
N GLY A 178 -30.84 -11.55 -8.83
CA GLY A 178 -31.49 -11.41 -10.15
C GLY A 178 -30.95 -12.40 -11.17
N ALA A 179 -29.64 -12.63 -11.20
CA ALA A 179 -29.01 -13.70 -11.96
C ALA A 179 -29.46 -15.10 -11.49
N TRP A 180 -29.85 -15.23 -10.21
CA TRP A 180 -30.38 -16.47 -9.64
C TRP A 180 -31.88 -16.65 -9.87
N ALA A 181 -32.70 -15.59 -9.82
CA ALA A 181 -34.13 -15.65 -10.15
C ALA A 181 -34.33 -16.07 -11.62
N SER A 182 -33.48 -15.56 -12.51
CA SER A 182 -33.44 -15.98 -13.91
C SER A 182 -32.97 -17.43 -14.14
N HIS A 183 -32.25 -18.02 -13.17
CA HIS A 183 -31.87 -19.43 -13.14
C HIS A 183 -33.01 -20.33 -12.60
N ALA A 184 -33.74 -19.88 -11.57
CA ALA A 184 -34.85 -20.62 -10.96
C ALA A 184 -36.07 -20.75 -11.89
N ASP A 185 -36.33 -19.74 -12.72
CA ASP A 185 -37.46 -19.74 -13.67
C ASP A 185 -37.15 -20.49 -14.99
N GLY A 186 -36.00 -21.16 -15.10
CA GLY A 186 -35.61 -21.91 -16.31
C GLY A 186 -35.40 -21.05 -17.55
N TRP A 187 -35.20 -19.74 -17.37
CA TRP A 187 -35.05 -18.76 -18.44
C TRP A 187 -33.67 -18.87 -19.13
N LEU A 188 -32.68 -19.44 -18.43
CA LEU A 188 -31.40 -19.84 -18.99
C LEU A 188 -31.33 -21.37 -19.04
N ASP A 189 -31.00 -21.92 -20.21
CA ASP A 189 -30.61 -23.32 -20.35
C ASP A 189 -29.40 -23.61 -19.43
N ARG A 190 -29.41 -24.74 -18.71
CA ARG A 190 -28.28 -25.21 -17.87
C ARG A 190 -26.94 -25.22 -18.60
N ASP A 191 -26.96 -25.44 -19.92
CA ASP A 191 -25.78 -25.39 -20.79
C ASP A 191 -25.23 -23.96 -20.98
N ASN A 192 -26.07 -22.93 -20.92
CA ASN A 192 -25.70 -21.52 -21.04
C ASN A 192 -25.29 -20.89 -19.69
N GLU A 193 -25.70 -21.46 -18.56
CA GLU A 193 -25.39 -20.97 -17.21
C GLU A 193 -23.91 -21.07 -16.87
N GLY A 194 -23.30 -22.23 -17.14
CA GLY A 194 -21.86 -22.41 -16.90
C GLY A 194 -21.00 -21.47 -17.76
N VAL A 195 -21.49 -21.16 -18.96
CA VAL A 195 -20.85 -20.20 -19.88
C VAL A 195 -21.06 -18.76 -19.37
N LEU A 196 -22.27 -18.40 -18.94
CA LEU A 196 -22.57 -17.07 -18.41
C LEU A 196 -21.79 -16.80 -17.13
N PHE A 197 -21.76 -17.75 -16.19
CA PHE A 197 -21.05 -17.61 -14.92
C PHE A 197 -19.54 -17.53 -15.11
N ARG A 198 -18.98 -18.33 -16.03
CA ARG A 198 -17.56 -18.22 -16.43
C ARG A 198 -17.24 -16.85 -17.05
N ARG A 199 -18.12 -16.33 -17.91
CA ARG A 199 -17.97 -15.00 -18.51
C ARG A 199 -18.11 -13.88 -17.48
N ALA A 200 -19.04 -14.00 -16.54
CA ALA A 200 -19.23 -13.04 -15.45
C ALA A 200 -18.02 -13.01 -14.51
N ALA A 201 -17.53 -14.18 -14.09
CA ALA A 201 -16.32 -14.29 -13.27
C ALA A 201 -15.08 -13.75 -14.01
N GLY A 202 -14.89 -14.15 -15.27
CA GLY A 202 -13.80 -13.65 -16.10
C GLY A 202 -13.88 -12.13 -16.36
N GLY A 203 -15.08 -11.61 -16.60
CA GLY A 203 -15.34 -10.18 -16.74
C GLY A 203 -15.09 -9.40 -15.44
N ALA A 204 -15.38 -9.98 -14.29
CA ALA A 204 -15.08 -9.41 -12.98
C ALA A 204 -13.55 -9.35 -12.74
N VAL A 205 -12.81 -10.41 -13.08
CA VAL A 205 -11.34 -10.40 -13.01
C VAL A 205 -10.76 -9.35 -13.96
N ALA A 206 -11.26 -9.27 -15.19
CA ALA A 206 -10.82 -8.27 -16.16
C ALA A 206 -11.08 -6.83 -15.66
N SER A 207 -12.26 -6.59 -15.09
CA SER A 207 -12.64 -5.29 -14.53
C SER A 207 -11.78 -4.93 -13.32
N MET A 208 -11.50 -5.90 -12.44
CA MET A 208 -10.62 -5.69 -11.29
C MET A 208 -9.18 -5.41 -11.74
N ALA A 209 -8.65 -6.16 -12.71
CA ALA A 209 -7.33 -5.91 -13.28
C ALA A 209 -7.21 -4.52 -13.91
N LEU A 210 -8.26 -4.07 -14.62
CA LEU A 210 -8.33 -2.72 -15.17
C LEU A 210 -8.44 -1.65 -14.08
N ALA A 211 -9.17 -1.92 -12.99
CA ALA A 211 -9.24 -1.02 -11.85
C ALA A 211 -7.86 -0.89 -11.16
N LEU A 212 -7.19 -2.01 -10.93
CA LEU A 212 -5.85 -2.08 -10.31
C LEU A 212 -4.75 -1.38 -11.11
N LEU A 213 -4.93 -1.27 -12.43
CA LEU A 213 -4.09 -0.45 -13.29
C LEU A 213 -4.15 1.06 -12.97
N VAL A 214 -5.25 1.51 -12.36
CA VAL A 214 -5.52 2.90 -12.03
C VAL A 214 -5.46 3.14 -10.52
N THR A 215 -5.86 2.19 -9.68
CA THR A 215 -5.85 2.39 -8.23
C THR A 215 -4.54 1.98 -7.60
N GLY A 216 -3.78 1.07 -8.24
CA GLY A 216 -2.77 0.29 -7.51
C GLY A 216 -3.43 -0.50 -6.40
N GLY A 217 -2.70 -0.70 -5.31
CA GLY A 217 -3.19 -1.30 -4.08
C GLY A 217 -3.04 -2.81 -4.02
N TYR A 218 -2.09 -3.38 -4.77
CA TYR A 218 -1.77 -4.81 -4.71
C TYR A 218 -1.35 -5.22 -3.30
N GLY A 219 -0.61 -4.37 -2.58
CA GLY A 219 -0.16 -4.62 -1.22
C GLY A 219 -1.29 -4.62 -0.17
N PHE A 220 -2.48 -4.10 -0.48
CA PHE A 220 -3.59 -4.08 0.46
C PHE A 220 -4.27 -5.45 0.51
N TRP A 221 -4.23 -6.07 1.68
CA TRP A 221 -4.82 -7.40 1.93
C TRP A 221 -6.25 -7.55 1.40
N GLY A 222 -7.11 -6.54 1.65
CA GLY A 222 -8.51 -6.58 1.23
C GLY A 222 -8.68 -6.64 -0.28
N VAL A 223 -7.83 -5.95 -1.04
CA VAL A 223 -7.91 -5.89 -2.50
C VAL A 223 -7.38 -7.19 -3.13
N ALA A 224 -6.22 -7.66 -2.65
CA ALA A 224 -5.62 -8.90 -3.12
C ALA A 224 -6.56 -10.11 -2.94
N GLN A 225 -7.27 -10.20 -1.81
CA GLN A 225 -8.18 -11.30 -1.51
C GLN A 225 -9.29 -11.44 -2.57
N TRP A 226 -9.88 -10.34 -3.02
CA TRP A 226 -10.91 -10.36 -4.06
C TRP A 226 -10.36 -10.77 -5.41
N MET A 227 -9.18 -10.26 -5.78
CA MET A 227 -8.52 -10.62 -7.04
C MET A 227 -8.22 -12.12 -7.10
N TRP A 228 -7.57 -12.66 -6.06
CA TRP A 228 -7.22 -14.09 -5.99
C TRP A 228 -8.46 -14.99 -5.90
N GLY A 229 -9.49 -14.57 -5.16
CA GLY A 229 -10.75 -15.29 -5.06
C GLY A 229 -11.49 -15.38 -6.40
N LEU A 230 -11.65 -14.25 -7.10
CA LEU A 230 -12.30 -14.20 -8.42
C LEU A 230 -11.51 -14.99 -9.48
N LEU A 231 -10.19 -14.93 -9.42
CA LEU A 231 -9.31 -15.74 -10.27
C LEU A 231 -9.50 -17.23 -10.00
N GLY A 232 -9.49 -17.65 -8.74
CA GLY A 232 -9.69 -19.05 -8.33
C GLY A 232 -11.03 -19.60 -8.81
N ILE A 233 -12.10 -18.81 -8.66
CA ILE A 233 -13.43 -19.12 -9.21
C ILE A 233 -13.35 -19.28 -10.74
N THR A 234 -12.75 -18.32 -11.44
CA THR A 234 -12.66 -18.35 -12.91
C THR A 234 -11.90 -19.58 -13.43
N VAL A 235 -10.76 -19.92 -12.81
CA VAL A 235 -9.95 -21.11 -13.18
C VAL A 235 -10.72 -22.39 -12.89
N THR A 236 -11.41 -22.47 -11.75
CA THR A 236 -12.22 -23.65 -11.39
C THR A 236 -13.36 -23.86 -12.39
N LEU A 237 -14.08 -22.80 -12.73
CA LEU A 237 -15.14 -22.85 -13.74
C LEU A 237 -14.64 -23.16 -15.15
N ALA A 238 -13.43 -22.73 -15.49
CA ALA A 238 -12.81 -23.00 -16.79
C ALA A 238 -12.38 -24.45 -16.96
N ASN A 239 -12.03 -25.14 -15.86
CA ASN A 239 -11.56 -26.52 -15.83
C ASN A 239 -12.63 -27.55 -15.44
N GLY A 240 -13.87 -27.11 -15.17
CA GLY A 240 -15.00 -28.03 -15.00
C GLY A 240 -15.21 -28.90 -16.25
N PRO A 241 -15.71 -30.14 -16.11
CA PRO A 241 -15.88 -31.05 -17.23
C PRO A 241 -16.70 -30.37 -18.32
N THR A 242 -16.05 -30.11 -19.45
CA THR A 242 -16.76 -29.70 -20.66
C THR A 242 -17.38 -30.97 -21.21
N THR A 243 -18.71 -30.96 -21.37
CA THR A 243 -19.48 -32.00 -22.06
C THR A 243 -19.01 -32.06 -23.52
N THR A 244 -17.84 -32.64 -23.73
CA THR A 244 -17.30 -32.96 -25.04
C THR A 244 -17.73 -34.39 -25.32
N HIS A 245 -18.63 -34.51 -26.29
CA HIS A 245 -19.13 -35.77 -26.80
C HIS A 245 -17.95 -36.60 -27.33
N SER A 246 -17.47 -37.55 -26.54
CA SER A 246 -16.68 -38.68 -27.04
C SER A 246 -17.63 -39.84 -27.29
N THR A 247 -17.67 -40.30 -28.55
CA THR A 247 -18.32 -41.56 -28.95
C THR A 247 -17.93 -42.71 -28.01
N PRO A 248 -18.84 -43.66 -27.73
CA PRO A 248 -18.54 -44.76 -26.82
C PRO A 248 -17.49 -45.67 -27.48
N SER A 249 -16.23 -45.51 -27.07
CA SER A 249 -15.20 -46.50 -27.30
C SER A 249 -15.47 -47.68 -26.37
N THR A 250 -15.60 -48.88 -26.95
CA THR A 250 -15.72 -50.18 -26.25
C THR A 250 -14.42 -50.63 -25.54
N ALA A 251 -13.44 -49.74 -25.39
CA ALA A 251 -12.26 -50.01 -24.58
C ALA A 251 -12.62 -49.99 -23.09
N PRO A 252 -12.05 -50.89 -22.26
CA PRO A 252 -12.26 -50.86 -20.82
C PRO A 252 -11.91 -49.48 -20.29
N SER A 253 -12.82 -48.89 -19.50
CA SER A 253 -12.62 -47.61 -18.84
C SER A 253 -11.38 -47.71 -17.96
N THR A 254 -10.24 -47.23 -18.48
CA THR A 254 -9.12 -46.86 -17.62
C THR A 254 -9.67 -45.76 -16.72
N GLU A 255 -9.87 -46.06 -15.43
CA GLU A 255 -10.20 -45.05 -14.44
C GLU A 255 -9.32 -43.81 -14.69
N PRO A 256 -9.90 -42.61 -14.74
CA PRO A 256 -9.12 -41.40 -14.94
C PRO A 256 -8.12 -41.36 -13.78
N LYS A 257 -6.85 -41.68 -14.06
CA LYS A 257 -5.78 -41.75 -13.08
C LYS A 257 -5.78 -40.42 -12.34
N GLU A 258 -6.33 -40.38 -11.13
CA GLU A 258 -6.51 -39.16 -10.36
C GLU A 258 -5.14 -38.51 -10.23
N ARG A 259 -4.91 -37.45 -11.00
CA ARG A 259 -3.65 -36.72 -10.94
C ARG A 259 -3.64 -36.07 -9.56
N PRO A 260 -2.63 -36.30 -8.70
CA PRO A 260 -2.61 -35.81 -7.31
C PRO A 260 -2.46 -34.28 -7.20
N TRP A 261 -2.43 -33.56 -8.33
CA TRP A 261 -2.26 -32.11 -8.40
C TRP A 261 -3.27 -31.29 -7.58
N PRO A 262 -4.59 -31.60 -7.49
CA PRO A 262 -5.51 -30.80 -6.70
C PRO A 262 -5.25 -30.95 -5.19
N PHE A 263 -4.84 -32.13 -4.72
CA PHE A 263 -4.42 -32.33 -3.33
C PHE A 263 -3.11 -31.59 -3.01
N PHE A 264 -2.15 -31.61 -3.94
CA PHE A 264 -0.92 -30.84 -3.82
C PHE A 264 -1.19 -29.32 -3.79
N ALA A 265 -2.03 -28.81 -4.70
CA ALA A 265 -2.43 -27.40 -4.73
C ALA A 265 -3.19 -26.96 -3.47
N TRP A 266 -4.05 -27.83 -2.93
CA TRP A 266 -4.71 -27.61 -1.64
C TRP A 266 -3.72 -27.58 -0.47
N GLY A 267 -2.78 -28.53 -0.43
CA GLY A 267 -1.71 -28.57 0.57
C GLY A 267 -0.88 -27.29 0.56
N VAL A 268 -0.43 -26.85 -0.63
CA VAL A 268 0.33 -25.60 -0.79
C VAL A 268 -0.51 -24.39 -0.35
N SER A 269 -1.79 -24.32 -0.75
CA SER A 269 -2.68 -23.21 -0.36
C SER A 269 -2.89 -23.15 1.15
N MET A 270 -3.09 -24.30 1.81
CA MET A 270 -3.25 -24.37 3.25
C MET A 270 -1.97 -23.97 3.98
N VAL A 271 -0.80 -24.40 3.50
CA VAL A 271 0.49 -23.96 4.03
C VAL A 271 0.65 -22.45 3.90
N THR A 272 0.31 -21.86 2.75
CA THR A 272 0.36 -20.41 2.55
C THR A 272 -0.58 -19.66 3.49
N VAL A 273 -1.80 -20.16 3.73
CA VAL A 273 -2.74 -19.58 4.69
C VAL A 273 -2.19 -19.66 6.12
N VAL A 274 -1.65 -20.81 6.53
CA VAL A 274 -1.06 -20.99 7.87
C VAL A 274 0.13 -20.06 8.07
N ILE A 275 1.00 -19.93 7.05
CA ILE A 275 2.12 -18.98 7.07
C ILE A 275 1.58 -17.55 7.16
N GLY A 276 0.61 -17.16 6.33
CA GLY A 276 0.02 -15.82 6.35
C GLY A 276 -0.64 -15.47 7.69
N LEU A 277 -1.38 -16.40 8.29
CA LEU A 277 -1.98 -16.21 9.62
C LEU A 277 -0.91 -16.06 10.71
N GLY A 278 0.14 -16.88 10.65
CA GLY A 278 1.21 -16.88 11.66
C GLY A 278 2.18 -15.71 11.55
N TRP A 279 2.52 -15.28 10.33
CA TRP A 279 3.56 -14.28 10.07
C TRP A 279 3.03 -12.88 9.77
N VAL A 280 1.78 -12.75 9.33
CA VAL A 280 1.19 -11.44 8.97
C VAL A 280 0.08 -11.07 9.94
N VAL A 281 -0.96 -11.90 10.05
CA VAL A 281 -2.17 -11.54 10.81
C VAL A 281 -1.88 -11.50 12.31
N ARG A 282 -1.30 -12.57 12.86
CA ARG A 282 -1.04 -12.66 14.30
C ARG A 282 -0.12 -11.54 14.81
N PRO A 283 1.06 -11.26 14.22
CA PRO A 283 1.92 -10.18 14.68
C PRO A 283 1.24 -8.81 14.59
N THR A 284 0.46 -8.57 13.52
CA THR A 284 -0.31 -7.32 13.38
C THR A 284 -1.31 -7.17 14.52
N VAL A 285 -2.13 -8.18 14.79
CA VAL A 285 -3.10 -8.12 15.90
C VAL A 285 -2.39 -7.95 17.25
N GLU A 286 -1.28 -8.67 17.47
CA GLU A 286 -0.47 -8.54 18.69
C GLU A 286 0.04 -7.09 18.86
N THR A 287 0.69 -6.51 17.85
CA THR A 287 1.12 -5.10 17.81
C THR A 287 -0.02 -4.14 18.17
N TRP A 288 -1.17 -4.25 17.49
CA TRP A 288 -2.33 -3.39 17.73
C TRP A 288 -2.85 -3.50 19.16
N THR A 289 -2.89 -4.72 19.72
CA THR A 289 -3.29 -4.90 21.12
C THR A 289 -2.31 -4.29 22.11
N GLN A 290 -1.00 -4.34 21.82
CA GLN A 290 0.02 -3.73 22.67
C GLN A 290 -0.05 -2.20 22.60
N LEU A 291 -0.21 -1.63 21.41
CA LEU A 291 -0.36 -0.18 21.23
C LEU A 291 -1.55 0.36 22.03
N ARG A 292 -2.73 -0.28 21.90
CA ARG A 292 -3.92 0.10 22.67
C ARG A 292 -3.75 -0.10 24.19
N ARG A 293 -2.84 -0.97 24.65
CA ARG A 293 -2.53 -1.12 26.08
C ARG A 293 -1.65 0.03 26.56
N VAL A 294 -0.65 0.40 25.76
CA VAL A 294 0.24 1.54 26.03
C VAL A 294 -0.58 2.84 26.11
N GLU A 295 -1.41 3.12 25.10
CA GLU A 295 -2.25 4.32 25.05
C GLU A 295 -3.21 4.44 26.24
N ARG A 296 -3.79 3.32 26.70
CA ARG A 296 -4.71 3.32 27.86
C ARG A 296 -4.00 3.51 29.20
N ARG A 297 -2.73 3.12 29.29
CA ARG A 297 -1.91 3.26 30.51
C ARG A 297 -1.22 4.60 30.57
N MET A 298 -0.90 5.22 29.43
CA MET A 298 -0.47 6.61 29.38
C MET A 298 -1.64 7.54 29.77
N PRO A 299 -1.44 8.54 30.65
CA PRO A 299 -0.21 8.94 31.36
C PRO A 299 -0.10 8.39 32.81
N ARG A 300 -0.92 7.40 33.18
CA ARG A 300 -1.13 6.98 34.59
C ARG A 300 0.03 6.18 35.20
N ASP A 301 0.73 5.36 34.41
CA ASP A 301 1.79 4.47 34.91
C ASP A 301 2.92 4.28 33.88
N MET A 302 3.88 5.21 33.89
CA MET A 302 4.98 5.25 32.93
C MET A 302 5.96 4.08 33.08
N ALA A 303 6.18 3.58 34.29
CA ALA A 303 7.08 2.45 34.53
C ALA A 303 6.51 1.14 33.95
N SER A 304 5.19 0.92 34.09
CA SER A 304 4.49 -0.20 33.45
C SER A 304 4.44 -0.06 31.93
N VAL A 305 4.36 1.17 31.42
CA VAL A 305 4.43 1.43 29.96
C VAL A 305 5.82 1.06 29.41
N GLU A 306 6.90 1.56 30.02
CA GLU A 306 8.27 1.28 29.57
C GLU A 306 8.60 -0.21 29.61
N SER A 307 8.26 -0.88 30.72
CA SER A 307 8.46 -2.34 30.84
C SER A 307 7.63 -3.12 29.81
N GLY A 308 6.40 -2.69 29.52
CA GLY A 308 5.56 -3.26 28.48
C GLY A 308 6.15 -3.08 27.07
N LEU A 309 6.68 -1.90 26.76
CA LEU A 309 7.33 -1.62 25.48
C LEU A 309 8.62 -2.43 25.30
N LEU A 310 9.44 -2.55 26.34
CA LEU A 310 10.64 -3.40 26.32
C LEU A 310 10.28 -4.88 26.17
N GLN A 311 9.20 -5.35 26.80
CA GLN A 311 8.70 -6.71 26.61
C GLN A 311 8.22 -6.93 25.17
N TRP A 312 7.51 -5.95 24.61
CA TRP A 312 7.05 -5.98 23.22
C TRP A 312 8.24 -6.04 22.24
N ALA A 313 9.27 -5.21 22.45
CA ALA A 313 10.49 -5.24 21.65
C ALA A 313 11.22 -6.60 21.69
N ARG A 314 11.21 -7.29 22.84
CA ARG A 314 11.80 -8.64 22.97
C ARG A 314 10.98 -9.71 22.25
N GLN A 315 9.65 -9.58 22.25
CA GLN A 315 8.75 -10.52 21.58
C GLN A 315 8.75 -10.32 20.06
N HIS A 316 8.93 -9.08 19.60
CA HIS A 316 8.90 -8.70 18.19
C HIS A 316 10.17 -7.93 17.82
N PRO A 317 11.32 -8.62 17.68
CA PRO A 317 12.63 -7.98 17.49
C PRO A 317 12.77 -7.19 16.18
N LEU A 318 11.87 -7.39 15.23
CA LEU A 318 11.85 -6.69 13.94
C LEU A 318 10.95 -5.45 13.92
N SER A 319 10.21 -5.16 15.00
CA SER A 319 9.30 -4.02 15.07
C SER A 319 10.01 -2.77 15.58
N GLU A 320 9.94 -1.68 14.82
CA GLU A 320 10.51 -0.38 15.17
C GLU A 320 9.64 0.42 16.17
N GLU A 321 8.32 0.20 16.14
CA GLU A 321 7.33 0.96 16.90
C GLU A 321 7.57 1.00 18.42
N PRO A 322 7.94 -0.10 19.12
CA PRO A 322 8.25 -0.02 20.54
C PRO A 322 9.42 0.92 20.83
N TRP A 323 10.44 0.93 19.95
CA TRP A 323 11.62 1.78 20.10
C TRP A 323 11.31 3.25 19.82
N GLU A 324 10.43 3.54 18.86
CA GLU A 324 9.93 4.90 18.66
C GLU A 324 9.19 5.42 19.90
N ARG A 325 8.31 4.62 20.49
CA ARG A 325 7.59 5.01 21.72
C ARG A 325 8.52 5.14 22.91
N LEU A 326 9.50 4.26 23.06
CA LEU A 326 10.54 4.39 24.09
C LEU A 326 11.39 5.64 23.87
N ALA A 327 11.70 6.00 22.63
CA ALA A 327 12.41 7.24 22.31
C ALA A 327 11.58 8.49 22.63
N GLU A 328 10.26 8.48 22.40
CA GLU A 328 9.37 9.58 22.82
C GLU A 328 9.37 9.76 24.34
N ILE A 329 9.31 8.66 25.09
CA ILE A 329 9.36 8.68 26.56
C ILE A 329 10.73 9.15 27.05
N ALA A 330 11.82 8.63 26.47
CA ALA A 330 13.18 9.03 26.82
C ALA A 330 13.44 10.50 26.46
N HIS A 331 12.92 10.99 25.34
CA HIS A 331 12.98 12.41 24.98
C HIS A 331 12.28 13.26 26.04
N ALA A 332 11.07 12.87 26.46
CA ALA A 332 10.34 13.60 27.51
C ALA A 332 11.12 13.64 28.83
N LYS A 333 11.73 12.52 29.25
CA LYS A 333 12.60 12.46 30.44
C LYS A 333 13.82 13.35 30.30
N TRP A 334 14.50 13.29 29.16
CA TRP A 334 15.66 14.11 28.86
C TRP A 334 15.34 15.60 28.94
N GLN A 335 14.18 16.02 28.44
CA GLN A 335 13.70 17.41 28.55
C GLN A 335 13.35 17.80 30.00
N GLN A 336 12.78 16.90 30.80
CA GLN A 336 12.47 17.16 32.21
C GLN A 336 13.72 17.20 33.10
N SER A 337 14.76 16.44 32.74
CA SER A 337 16.03 16.35 33.47
C SER A 337 16.95 17.55 33.25
N ASP A 338 16.54 18.52 32.43
CA ASP A 338 17.36 19.63 31.97
C ASP A 338 18.67 19.19 31.29
N GLY A 339 18.64 18.05 30.60
CA GLY A 339 19.75 17.61 29.77
C GLY A 339 20.83 16.77 30.43
N ARG A 340 20.53 16.05 31.52
CA ARG A 340 21.48 15.09 32.09
C ARG A 340 22.01 14.12 31.02
N ASP A 341 23.32 13.88 31.06
CA ASP A 341 24.01 13.03 30.09
C ASP A 341 23.42 11.61 30.04
N GLU A 342 23.04 11.03 31.19
CA GLU A 342 22.40 9.71 31.25
C GLU A 342 21.07 9.66 30.49
N ASP A 343 20.22 10.69 30.66
CA ASP A 343 18.93 10.77 29.97
C ASP A 343 19.10 11.06 28.47
N ARG A 344 20.15 11.83 28.10
CA ARG A 344 20.55 12.06 26.71
C ARG A 344 20.99 10.78 26.02
N GLU A 345 21.85 10.00 26.67
CA GLU A 345 22.34 8.72 26.16
C GLU A 345 21.20 7.72 26.03
N ALA A 346 20.33 7.62 27.04
CA ALA A 346 19.15 6.76 26.98
C ALA A 346 18.23 7.11 25.79
N PHE A 347 18.01 8.41 25.52
CA PHE A 347 17.27 8.84 24.32
C PHE A 347 18.00 8.44 23.03
N GLY A 348 19.30 8.71 22.94
CA GLY A 348 20.14 8.34 21.80
C GLY A 348 20.12 6.85 21.49
N ASP A 349 20.14 6.00 22.51
CA ASP A 349 20.09 4.54 22.38
C ASP A 349 18.76 4.06 21.80
N MET A 350 17.63 4.60 22.28
CA MET A 350 16.30 4.23 21.75
C MET A 350 16.15 4.66 20.29
N VAL A 351 16.60 5.89 19.96
CA VAL A 351 16.61 6.40 18.59
C VAL A 351 17.50 5.54 17.68
N ALA A 352 18.69 5.17 18.15
CA ALA A 352 19.60 4.33 17.38
C ALA A 352 18.99 2.94 17.08
N ARG A 353 18.25 2.36 18.03
CA ARG A 353 17.53 1.09 17.81
C ARG A 353 16.37 1.21 16.83
N ALA A 354 15.55 2.26 16.94
CA ALA A 354 14.49 2.51 15.96
C ALA A 354 15.06 2.68 14.55
N ASN A 355 16.14 3.48 14.42
CA ASN A 355 16.79 3.73 13.13
C ASN A 355 17.51 2.49 12.56
N GLN A 356 18.00 1.56 13.39
CA GLN A 356 18.58 0.30 12.90
C GLN A 356 17.53 -0.58 12.22
N LEU A 357 16.28 -0.54 12.68
CA LEU A 357 15.18 -1.33 12.13
C LEU A 357 14.58 -0.68 10.87
N ARG A 358 14.59 0.66 10.80
CA ARG A 358 14.07 1.42 9.65
C ARG A 358 14.99 2.60 9.26
N PRO A 359 16.18 2.34 8.68
CA PRO A 359 17.24 3.35 8.45
C PRO A 359 16.94 4.37 7.34
N GLU A 360 15.80 4.21 6.67
CA GLU A 360 15.41 5.01 5.51
C GLU A 360 14.11 5.78 5.74
N SER A 361 13.55 5.69 6.95
CA SER A 361 12.40 6.51 7.31
C SER A 361 12.84 7.97 7.47
N ALA A 362 12.48 8.79 6.49
CA ALA A 362 12.67 10.23 6.57
C ALA A 362 11.88 10.83 7.74
N ALA A 363 10.72 10.26 8.10
CA ALA A 363 9.90 10.71 9.22
C ALA A 363 10.61 10.49 10.58
N ILE A 364 11.30 9.35 10.75
CA ILE A 364 12.14 9.09 11.93
C ILE A 364 13.27 10.13 12.00
N CYS A 365 13.97 10.35 10.88
CA CYS A 365 15.08 11.30 10.82
C CYS A 365 14.62 12.73 11.16
N GLU A 366 13.47 13.15 10.62
CA GLU A 366 12.88 14.47 10.87
C GLU A 366 12.58 14.69 12.35
N ARG A 367 11.83 13.76 12.94
CA ARG A 367 11.39 13.84 14.34
C ARG A 367 12.57 14.02 15.29
N TRP A 368 13.63 13.23 15.10
CA TRP A 368 14.78 13.25 15.99
C TRP A 368 15.75 14.39 15.68
N GLY A 369 15.89 14.79 14.41
CA GLY A 369 16.64 16.00 14.03
C GLY A 369 16.08 17.23 14.73
N PHE A 370 14.76 17.41 14.74
CA PHE A 370 14.12 18.50 15.47
C PHE A 370 14.21 18.35 17.00
N ALA A 371 14.15 17.13 17.54
CA ALA A 371 14.32 16.91 18.98
C ALA A 371 15.70 17.39 19.46
N TYR A 372 16.78 17.04 18.74
CA TYR A 372 18.13 17.50 19.03
C TYR A 372 18.30 19.00 18.80
N LEU A 373 17.70 19.56 17.74
CA LEU A 373 17.75 21.00 17.47
C LEU A 373 17.08 21.81 18.59
N ALA A 374 15.93 21.35 19.09
CA ALA A 374 15.24 21.98 20.20
C ALA A 374 16.00 21.87 21.53
N ALA A 375 16.71 20.76 21.74
CA ALA A 375 17.61 20.56 22.85
C ALA A 375 18.80 21.55 22.82
N TRP A 376 19.41 21.74 21.65
CA TRP A 376 20.49 22.71 21.45
C TRP A 376 20.03 24.15 21.68
N ASP A 377 18.82 24.52 21.27
CA ASP A 377 18.28 25.88 21.47
C ASP A 377 18.20 26.28 22.94
N ARG A 378 17.88 25.32 23.81
CA ARG A 378 17.72 25.56 25.25
C ARG A 378 19.06 25.57 26.00
N ARG A 379 19.99 24.71 25.60
CA ARG A 379 21.21 24.42 26.38
C ARG A 379 22.51 24.84 25.71
N HIS A 380 22.46 25.15 24.42
CA HIS A 380 23.60 25.49 23.56
C HIS A 380 24.75 24.48 23.62
N ASP A 381 24.45 23.20 23.86
CA ASP A 381 25.44 22.11 23.85
C ASP A 381 25.81 21.75 22.41
N ALA A 382 27.09 21.88 22.07
CA ALA A 382 27.61 21.52 20.75
C ALA A 382 27.27 20.08 20.32
N ARG A 383 27.17 19.14 21.27
CA ARG A 383 26.82 17.73 20.96
C ARG A 383 25.41 17.60 20.39
N ASP A 384 24.49 18.48 20.76
CA ASP A 384 23.09 18.43 20.33
C ASP A 384 22.93 19.01 18.92
N ILE A 385 23.61 20.11 18.57
CA ILE A 385 23.57 20.62 17.20
C ILE A 385 24.31 19.70 16.21
N GLU A 386 25.39 19.06 16.61
CA GLU A 386 26.05 18.04 15.78
C GLU A 386 25.14 16.83 15.54
N ALA A 387 24.40 16.38 16.56
CA ALA A 387 23.42 15.32 16.40
C ALA A 387 22.27 15.74 15.47
N ALA A 388 21.75 16.97 15.60
CA ALA A 388 20.73 17.50 14.71
C ALA A 388 21.22 17.56 13.26
N LEU A 389 22.44 18.08 13.02
CA LEU A 389 23.06 18.13 11.71
C LEU A 389 23.17 16.75 11.08
N LYS A 390 23.63 15.74 11.83
CA LYS A 390 23.71 14.36 11.33
C LYS A 390 22.36 13.84 10.83
N TRP A 391 21.27 14.15 11.52
CA TRP A 391 19.92 13.75 11.08
C TRP A 391 19.46 14.52 9.85
N PHE A 392 19.66 15.84 9.79
CA PHE A 392 19.28 16.64 8.62
C PHE A 392 20.11 16.31 7.38
N GLU A 393 21.41 16.04 7.54
CA GLU A 393 22.27 15.52 6.47
C GLU A 393 21.69 14.21 5.93
N ARG A 394 21.33 13.27 6.82
CA ARG A 394 20.69 12.01 6.44
C ARG A 394 19.35 12.22 5.73
N MET A 395 18.55 13.20 6.14
CA MET A 395 17.29 13.51 5.46
C MET A 395 17.52 13.98 4.02
N VAL A 396 18.52 14.83 3.79
CA VAL A 396 18.88 15.29 2.45
C VAL A 396 19.45 14.14 1.61
N GLU A 397 20.15 13.18 2.19
CA GLU A 397 20.54 11.94 1.48
C GLU A 397 19.34 11.08 1.06
N LEU A 398 18.32 11.00 1.92
CA LEU A 398 17.09 10.23 1.64
C LEU A 398 16.15 10.93 0.66
N ALA A 399 16.24 12.26 0.53
CA ALA A 399 15.40 13.08 -0.31
C ALA A 399 16.22 14.20 -1.01
N PRO A 400 17.11 13.84 -1.95
CA PRO A 400 18.11 14.78 -2.49
C PRO A 400 17.52 15.93 -3.30
N ASN A 401 16.31 15.75 -3.82
CA ASN A 401 15.58 16.72 -4.65
C ASN A 401 14.54 17.53 -3.87
N ASP A 402 14.51 17.43 -2.53
CA ASP A 402 13.60 18.22 -1.69
C ASP A 402 14.24 19.56 -1.30
N ALA A 403 13.73 20.65 -1.89
CA ALA A 403 14.21 22.01 -1.65
C ALA A 403 14.04 22.45 -0.19
N TYR A 404 12.93 22.05 0.46
CA TYR A 404 12.63 22.43 1.84
C TYR A 404 13.61 21.77 2.81
N LEU A 405 13.90 20.48 2.62
CA LEU A 405 14.84 19.76 3.49
C LEU A 405 16.26 20.33 3.38
N ARG A 406 16.69 20.72 2.16
CA ARG A 406 17.96 21.44 1.98
C ARG A 406 17.97 22.80 2.65
N ALA A 407 16.87 23.55 2.57
CA ALA A 407 16.75 24.83 3.26
C ALA A 407 16.81 24.68 4.79
N GLN A 408 16.18 23.61 5.33
CA GLN A 408 16.26 23.28 6.75
C GLN A 408 17.68 22.88 7.18
N LEU A 409 18.41 22.12 6.35
CA LEU A 409 19.82 21.78 6.60
C LEU A 409 20.71 23.04 6.55
N ALA A 410 20.54 23.90 5.54
CA ALA A 410 21.26 25.16 5.41
C ALA A 410 21.10 26.04 6.65
N ARG A 411 19.86 26.16 7.15
CA ARG A 411 19.56 26.89 8.38
C ARG A 411 20.26 26.27 9.59
N THR A 412 20.23 24.95 9.72
CA THR A 412 20.92 24.26 10.82
C THR A 412 22.45 24.45 10.75
N TYR A 413 23.04 24.45 9.54
CA TYR A 413 24.46 24.80 9.37
C TYR A 413 24.77 26.23 9.78
N ALA A 414 23.91 27.20 9.41
CA ALA A 414 24.08 28.59 9.81
C ALA A 414 24.04 28.74 11.35
N LEU A 415 23.12 28.04 12.02
CA LEU A 415 23.02 28.01 13.49
C LEU A 415 24.28 27.40 14.14
N SER A 416 24.91 26.42 13.48
CA SER A 416 26.18 25.83 13.95
C SER A 416 27.43 26.67 13.63
N GLY A 417 27.27 27.82 12.97
CA GLY A 417 28.37 28.69 12.53
C GLY A 417 29.14 28.17 11.29
N ARG A 418 28.67 27.10 10.65
CA ARG A 418 29.26 26.52 9.43
C ARG A 418 28.75 27.25 8.18
N ASN A 419 29.07 28.54 8.10
CA ASN A 419 28.49 29.46 7.12
C ASN A 419 28.72 29.04 5.65
N ASP A 420 29.91 28.54 5.30
CA ASP A 420 30.21 28.10 3.93
C ASP A 420 29.30 26.93 3.48
N ARG A 421 29.09 25.96 4.38
CA ARG A 421 28.17 24.84 4.11
C ARG A 421 26.72 25.29 4.08
N ALA A 422 26.36 26.24 4.96
CA ALA A 422 25.03 26.84 4.97
C ALA A 422 24.72 27.53 3.63
N ALA A 423 25.67 28.32 3.10
CA ALA A 423 25.50 28.98 1.81
C ALA A 423 25.40 28.00 0.64
N ALA A 424 26.20 26.93 0.64
CA ALA A 424 26.14 25.90 -0.39
C ALA A 424 24.77 25.18 -0.43
N GLU A 425 24.25 24.76 0.73
CA GLU A 425 22.93 24.13 0.79
C GLU A 425 21.80 25.13 0.51
N ALA A 426 21.94 26.40 0.90
CA ALA A 426 20.98 27.45 0.58
C ALA A 426 20.91 27.73 -0.93
N GLU A 427 22.06 27.77 -1.60
CA GLU A 427 22.12 27.88 -3.06
C GLU A 427 21.41 26.69 -3.69
N ARG A 428 21.73 25.46 -3.26
CA ARG A 428 21.11 24.26 -3.81
C ARG A 428 19.59 24.21 -3.58
N ALA A 429 19.11 24.65 -2.42
CA ALA A 429 17.68 24.75 -2.13
C ALA A 429 16.97 25.71 -3.10
N LEU A 430 17.54 26.91 -3.31
CA LEU A 430 17.02 27.90 -4.26
C LEU A 430 17.10 27.39 -5.71
N GLU A 431 18.13 26.64 -6.07
CA GLU A 431 18.23 26.02 -7.38
C GLU A 431 17.09 25.04 -7.65
N LEU A 432 16.81 24.15 -6.70
CA LEU A 432 15.71 23.18 -6.81
C LEU A 432 14.35 23.88 -6.86
N ASP A 433 14.14 24.91 -6.04
CA ASP A 433 12.89 25.68 -6.01
C ASP A 433 12.58 26.35 -7.36
N ARG A 434 13.60 26.80 -8.10
CA ARG A 434 13.41 27.37 -9.46
C ARG A 434 12.84 26.37 -10.47
N PHE A 435 13.10 25.08 -10.28
CA PHE A 435 12.59 24.02 -11.15
C PHE A 435 11.27 23.42 -10.62
N ASN A 436 10.84 23.78 -9.41
CA ASN A 436 9.60 23.29 -8.82
C ASN A 436 8.39 24.07 -9.40
N PRO A 437 7.48 23.43 -10.14
CA PRO A 437 6.31 24.10 -10.72
C PRO A 437 5.16 24.27 -9.71
N HIS A 438 5.26 23.70 -8.51
CA HIS A 438 4.18 23.62 -7.53
C HIS A 438 4.21 24.78 -6.55
N ALA A 439 3.25 25.70 -6.69
CA ALA A 439 3.22 26.94 -5.93
C ALA A 439 3.06 26.73 -4.40
N ASP A 440 2.38 25.67 -3.99
CA ASP A 440 2.19 25.24 -2.60
C ASP A 440 3.48 24.65 -1.99
N ARG A 441 4.41 24.19 -2.83
CA ARG A 441 5.71 23.68 -2.41
C ARG A 441 6.86 24.68 -2.59
N ALA A 442 6.56 25.89 -3.04
CA ALA A 442 7.57 26.92 -3.26
C ALA A 442 8.15 27.42 -1.92
N LEU A 443 9.47 27.62 -1.85
CA LEU A 443 10.14 28.12 -0.64
C LEU A 443 9.61 29.48 -0.18
N LYS A 444 9.02 30.26 -1.09
CA LYS A 444 8.40 31.56 -0.79
C LYS A 444 7.11 31.48 0.03
N VAL A 445 6.48 30.31 0.15
CA VAL A 445 5.26 30.11 0.96
C VAL A 445 5.49 29.21 2.17
N GLN A 446 6.65 28.57 2.25
CA GLN A 446 7.01 27.68 3.36
C GLN A 446 7.75 28.44 4.45
N LEU A 447 7.53 28.03 5.68
CA LEU A 447 8.26 28.50 6.85
C LEU A 447 9.16 27.39 7.34
N LEU A 448 10.44 27.70 7.57
CA LEU A 448 11.37 26.72 8.14
C LEU A 448 11.01 26.48 9.59
N MET A 449 11.20 25.26 10.07
CA MET A 449 10.91 24.95 11.46
C MET A 449 12.08 25.35 12.35
N THR A 450 11.73 26.04 13.43
CA THR A 450 12.62 26.42 14.51
C THR A 450 12.24 25.66 15.79
N PRO A 451 13.16 25.55 16.76
CA PRO A 451 12.86 25.06 18.11
C PRO A 451 11.60 25.68 18.76
N ASN A 452 11.28 26.93 18.42
CA ASN A 452 10.20 27.72 19.01
C ASN A 452 8.98 27.84 18.08
N GLY A 453 8.89 27.01 17.05
CA GLY A 453 7.82 27.03 16.04
C GLY A 453 8.32 27.44 14.65
N PRO A 454 7.42 27.69 13.69
CA PRO A 454 7.81 28.11 12.35
C PRO A 454 8.53 29.47 12.38
N ASP A 455 9.50 29.63 11.49
CA ASP A 455 10.24 30.87 11.31
C ASP A 455 9.29 32.01 10.87
N LEU A 456 9.65 33.25 11.19
CA LEU A 456 8.85 34.43 10.82
C LEU A 456 9.01 34.77 9.34
N GLU A 457 10.19 34.47 8.79
CA GLU A 457 10.52 34.68 7.39
C GLU A 457 10.32 33.40 6.59
N THR A 458 10.04 33.58 5.30
CA THR A 458 9.88 32.44 4.40
C THR A 458 11.21 31.71 4.22
N ALA A 459 11.14 30.43 3.85
CA ALA A 459 12.34 29.65 3.58
C ALA A 459 13.19 30.33 2.49
N GLU A 460 12.57 30.88 1.45
CA GLU A 460 13.26 31.65 0.40
C GLU A 460 14.01 32.86 0.97
N GLN A 461 13.34 33.69 1.79
CA GLN A 461 13.95 34.86 2.41
C GLN A 461 15.16 34.47 3.25
N ARG A 462 15.03 33.42 4.07
CA ARG A 462 16.12 32.91 4.90
C ARG A 462 17.28 32.36 4.06
N MET A 463 17.01 31.68 2.94
CA MET A 463 18.07 31.18 2.06
C MET A 463 18.83 32.31 1.38
N LEU A 464 18.12 33.35 0.93
CA LEU A 464 18.75 34.55 0.35
C LEU A 464 19.62 35.28 1.38
N GLU A 465 19.14 35.40 2.62
CA GLU A 465 19.89 35.98 3.73
C GLU A 465 21.18 35.20 4.01
N ILE A 466 21.08 33.88 4.21
CA ILE A 466 22.23 32.99 4.48
C ILE A 466 23.27 33.10 3.34
N ARG A 467 22.80 33.06 2.09
CA ARG A 467 23.67 33.21 0.91
C ARG A 467 24.38 34.57 0.90
N SER A 468 23.67 35.65 1.19
CA SER A 468 24.22 37.01 1.15
C SER A 468 25.26 37.28 2.24
N LYS A 469 25.08 36.75 3.45
CA LYS A 469 26.00 36.94 4.58
C LYS A 469 27.40 36.39 4.28
N VAL A 470 27.47 35.26 3.59
CA VAL A 470 28.75 34.66 3.17
C VAL A 470 29.39 35.45 2.04
N GLN A 471 28.60 35.88 1.05
CA GLN A 471 29.10 36.71 -0.06
C GLN A 471 29.61 38.08 0.41
N ALA A 472 29.06 38.62 1.49
CA ALA A 472 29.46 39.92 2.06
C ALA A 472 30.71 39.87 2.97
N GLY A 473 31.22 38.67 3.30
CA GLY A 473 32.41 38.52 4.15
C GLY A 473 32.26 39.03 5.58
N THR A 474 31.03 39.19 6.09
CA THR A 474 30.78 39.71 7.44
C THR A 474 31.19 38.68 8.50
N PRO A 475 32.13 39.02 9.42
CA PRO A 475 32.56 38.11 10.48
C PRO A 475 31.45 37.91 11.54
N ASN A 476 31.43 36.72 12.16
CA ASN A 476 30.41 36.25 13.09
C ASN A 476 30.12 37.24 14.24
N PRO A 477 28.85 37.38 14.69
CA PRO A 477 28.58 37.88 16.02
C PRO A 477 29.17 36.90 17.06
N PRO A 478 29.75 37.39 18.17
CA PRO A 478 30.29 36.51 19.20
C PRO A 478 29.17 35.66 19.81
N GLY A 479 29.45 34.36 19.90
CA GLY A 479 28.50 33.32 20.36
C GLY A 479 28.33 33.24 21.87
#